data_AF-A0A822D2W1-F1
#
_entry.id   AF-A0A822D2W1-F1
#
_cell.length_a   1.000
_cell.length_b   1.000
_cell.length_c   1.000
_cell.angle_alpha   90.00
_cell.angle_beta   90.00
_cell.angle_gamma   90.00
#
_symmetry.space_group_name_H-M   'P 1'
#
loop_
_entity.id
_entity.type
_entity.pdbx_description
1 polymer ?
#
loop_
_entity_poly.entity_id
_entity_poly.type
_entity_poly.pdbx_seq_one_letter_code
_entity_poly.pdbx_strand_id
1 'polypeptide(L)' 'ELLKYQGYIYLIDEIKQWSIPKFPIDTWDLQQNGLISYKGFSYFLRYLKEQWKLSQFKMTKEELIEYGFQSGLFYT' A
#
# COMPACT_ATOMS: atom_id res chain seq x y z
N GLU A 1 -22.86 12.17 0.43
CA GLU A 1 -23.81 13.08 1.12
C GLU A 1 -23.86 12.95 2.63
N LEU A 2 -23.51 11.80 3.24
CA LEU A 2 -23.53 11.59 4.71
C LEU A 2 -22.77 12.62 5.57
N LEU A 3 -21.60 13.10 5.13
CA LEU A 3 -20.77 14.01 5.91
C LEU A 3 -21.38 15.39 6.13
N LYS A 4 -22.20 15.87 5.19
CA LYS A 4 -22.94 17.14 5.33
C LYS A 4 -23.99 17.06 6.43
N TYR A 5 -24.63 15.91 6.58
CA TYR A 5 -25.67 15.68 7.59
C TYR A 5 -25.12 15.49 9.01
N GLN A 6 -23.85 15.10 9.15
CA GLN A 6 -23.21 14.90 10.45
C GLN A 6 -22.44 16.14 10.96
N GLY A 7 -22.49 17.27 10.23
CA GLY A 7 -21.84 18.52 10.66
C GLY A 7 -20.31 18.53 10.53
N TYR A 8 -19.70 17.48 9.97
CA TYR A 8 -18.25 17.37 9.80
C TYR A 8 -17.77 18.10 8.53
N ILE A 9 -17.89 19.43 8.54
CA ILE A 9 -17.54 20.28 7.39
C ILE A 9 -16.05 20.14 7.03
N TYR A 10 -15.17 19.97 8.02
CA TYR A 10 -13.73 19.77 7.78
C TYR A 10 -13.41 18.49 7.00
N LEU A 11 -14.14 17.39 7.25
CA LEU A 11 -13.98 16.14 6.50
C LEU A 11 -14.44 16.28 5.04
N ILE A 12 -15.33 17.22 4.74
CA ILE A 12 -15.79 17.46 3.36
C ILE A 12 -14.66 18.04 2.52
N ASP A 13 -13.91 19.01 3.05
CA ASP A 13 -12.77 19.60 2.35
C ASP A 13 -11.63 18.58 2.22
N GLU A 14 -11.34 17.81 3.27
CA GLU A 14 -10.34 16.73 3.18
C GLU A 14 -10.71 15.68 2.13
N ILE A 15 -11.97 15.22 2.06
CA ILE A 15 -12.40 14.21 1.09
C ILE A 15 -12.45 14.76 -0.33
N LYS A 16 -12.78 16.04 -0.52
CA LYS A 16 -12.69 16.69 -1.84
C LYS A 16 -11.26 16.76 -2.35
N GLN A 17 -10.29 16.96 -1.44
CA GLN A 17 -8.87 17.01 -1.77
C GLN A 17 -8.21 15.63 -1.80
N TRP A 18 -8.86 14.61 -1.22
CA TRP A 18 -8.34 13.25 -1.16
C TRP A 18 -8.37 12.60 -2.54
N SER A 19 -7.19 12.55 -3.18
CA SER A 19 -6.97 11.73 -4.37
C SER A 19 -6.88 10.26 -3.98
N ILE A 20 -7.53 9.39 -4.75
CA ILE A 20 -7.41 7.93 -4.58
C ILE A 20 -5.92 7.56 -4.72
N PRO A 21 -5.27 7.10 -3.64
CA PRO A 21 -3.85 6.79 -3.70
C PRO A 21 -3.64 5.56 -4.59
N LYS A 22 -2.54 5.54 -5.33
CA LYS A 22 -2.13 4.39 -6.16
C LYS A 22 -1.15 3.53 -5.36
N PHE A 23 -1.31 2.22 -5.45
CA PHE A 23 -0.37 1.31 -4.79
C PHE A 23 1.04 1.53 -5.35
N PRO A 24 2.05 1.80 -4.51
CA PRO A 24 3.32 2.36 -4.97
C PRO A 24 4.35 1.32 -5.43
N ILE A 25 4.00 0.03 -5.45
CA ILE A 25 4.91 -1.08 -5.83
C ILE A 25 4.32 -1.89 -6.99
N ASP A 26 5.16 -2.27 -7.94
CA ASP A 26 4.87 -3.26 -8.96
C ASP A 26 5.83 -4.47 -8.91
N THR A 27 5.65 -5.42 -9.83
CA THR A 27 6.55 -6.58 -9.95
C THR A 27 7.98 -6.20 -10.32
N TRP A 28 8.19 -5.09 -11.03
CA TRP A 28 9.53 -4.65 -11.43
C TRP A 28 10.31 -4.12 -10.23
N ASP A 29 9.66 -3.37 -9.35
CA ASP A 29 10.22 -2.90 -8.08
C ASP A 29 10.69 -4.08 -7.22
N LEU A 30 9.88 -5.14 -7.12
CA LEU A 30 10.25 -6.36 -6.41
C LEU A 30 11.51 -7.00 -7.01
N GLN A 31 11.59 -7.12 -8.34
CA GLN A 31 12.75 -7.68 -9.04
C GLN A 31 14.02 -6.86 -8.81
N GLN A 32 13.93 -5.53 -8.90
CA GLN A 32 15.07 -4.63 -8.68
C GLN A 32 15.61 -4.71 -7.25
N ASN A 33 14.76 -5.04 -6.28
CA ASN A 33 15.15 -5.19 -4.89
C ASN A 33 15.63 -6.62 -4.55
N GLY A 34 15.82 -7.49 -5.55
CA GLY A 34 16.44 -8.81 -5.34
C GLY A 34 15.45 -9.95 -5.09
N LEU A 35 14.15 -9.75 -5.32
CA LEU A 35 13.21 -10.86 -5.38
C LEU A 35 13.30 -11.57 -6.74
N ILE A 36 13.77 -12.81 -6.73
CA ILE A 36 14.08 -13.59 -7.95
C ILE A 36 12.90 -14.50 -8.36
N SER A 37 11.95 -14.77 -7.45
CA SER A 37 10.91 -15.79 -7.66
C SER A 37 9.62 -15.25 -8.28
N TYR A 38 9.49 -15.40 -9.60
CA TYR A 38 8.27 -15.09 -10.35
C TYR A 38 7.01 -15.81 -9.84
N LYS A 39 7.14 -16.99 -9.20
CA LYS A 39 6.00 -17.75 -8.68
C LYS A 39 5.38 -17.13 -7.41
N GLY A 40 6.07 -16.24 -6.71
CA GLY A 40 5.60 -15.63 -5.47
C GLY A 40 5.09 -14.20 -5.59
N PHE A 41 5.40 -13.47 -6.68
CA PHE A 41 5.14 -12.02 -6.75
C PHE A 41 3.68 -11.63 -6.58
N SER A 42 2.74 -12.39 -7.14
CA SER A 42 1.31 -12.10 -6.99
C SER A 42 0.86 -12.21 -5.53
N TYR A 43 1.39 -13.19 -4.79
CA TYR A 43 1.15 -13.35 -3.36
C TYR A 43 1.78 -12.20 -2.56
N PHE A 44 3.02 -11.84 -2.86
CA PHE A 44 3.73 -10.75 -2.19
C PHE A 44 3.07 -9.39 -2.43
N LEU A 45 2.74 -9.06 -3.67
CA LEU A 45 2.02 -7.83 -4.01
C LEU A 45 0.68 -7.76 -3.29
N ARG A 46 -0.04 -8.88 -3.19
CA ARG A 46 -1.30 -8.94 -2.44
C ARG A 46 -1.05 -8.67 -0.95
N TYR A 47 -0.06 -9.31 -0.34
CA TYR A 47 0.26 -9.11 1.07
C TYR A 47 0.68 -7.67 1.37
N LEU A 48 1.59 -7.10 0.60
CA LEU A 48 2.02 -5.70 0.73
C LEU A 48 0.87 -4.73 0.51
N LYS A 49 -0.05 -5.04 -0.40
CA LYS A 49 -1.25 -4.22 -0.62
C LYS A 49 -2.19 -4.23 0.59
N GLU A 50 -2.34 -5.35 1.29
CA GLU A 50 -3.11 -5.38 2.53
C GLU A 50 -2.45 -4.55 3.63
N GLN A 51 -1.12 -4.61 3.76
CA GLN A 51 -0.38 -3.79 4.72
C GLN A 51 -0.47 -2.30 4.40
N TRP A 52 -0.39 -1.96 3.12
CA TRP A 52 -0.57 -0.59 2.66
C TRP A 52 -1.97 -0.05 3.01
N LYS A 53 -3.03 -0.86 2.87
CA LYS A 53 -4.38 -0.49 3.33
C LYS A 53 -4.43 -0.27 4.85
N LEU A 54 -3.82 -1.17 5.64
CA LEU A 54 -3.75 -1.04 7.10
C LEU A 54 -3.01 0.23 7.55
N SER A 55 -2.01 0.66 6.76
CA SER A 55 -1.30 1.93 6.98
C SER A 55 -2.09 3.18 6.58
N GLN A 56 -3.38 3.05 6.27
CA GLN A 56 -4.21 4.13 5.71
C GLN A 56 -3.65 4.68 4.40
N PHE A 57 -3.06 3.80 3.57
CA PHE A 57 -2.46 4.15 2.28
C PHE A 57 -1.26 5.11 2.37
N LYS A 58 -0.59 5.19 3.52
CA LYS A 58 0.50 6.15 3.77
C LYS A 58 1.90 5.58 3.51
N MET A 59 2.07 4.26 3.60
CA MET A 59 3.40 3.68 3.37
C MET A 59 3.89 3.94 1.94
N THR A 60 5.14 4.34 1.86
CA THR A 60 5.92 4.55 0.65
C THR A 60 6.38 3.21 0.04
N LYS A 61 6.96 3.28 -1.16
CA LYS A 61 7.54 2.12 -1.83
C LYS A 61 8.62 1.48 -0.97
N GLU A 62 9.53 2.28 -0.45
CA GLU A 62 10.68 1.85 0.32
C GLU A 62 10.26 1.16 1.62
N GLU A 63 9.30 1.75 2.36
CA GLU A 63 8.78 1.18 3.60
C GLU A 63 8.06 -0.15 3.39
N LEU A 64 7.32 -0.29 2.28
CA LEU A 64 6.63 -1.54 1.96
C LEU A 64 7.63 -2.65 1.56
N ILE A 65 8.69 -2.30 0.84
CA ILE A 65 9.75 -3.25 0.47
C ILE A 65 10.48 -3.71 1.73
N GLU A 66 10.86 -2.78 2.61
CA GLU A 66 11.50 -3.08 3.90
C GLU A 66 10.61 -3.97 4.78
N TYR A 67 9.33 -3.63 4.90
CA TYR A 67 8.35 -4.45 5.62
C TYR A 67 8.28 -5.87 5.06
N GLY A 68 8.30 -5.99 3.73
CA GLY A 68 8.43 -7.26 3.05
C GLY A 68 9.62 -8.06 3.59
N PHE A 69 10.83 -7.52 3.53
CA PHE A 69 12.04 -8.22 3.97
C PHE A 69 11.98 -8.64 5.44
N GLN A 70 11.45 -7.77 6.31
CA GLN A 70 11.30 -8.04 7.74
C GLN A 70 10.27 -9.13 8.04
N SER A 71 9.21 -9.25 7.24
CA SER A 71 8.15 -10.23 7.45
C SER A 71 8.58 -11.69 7.18
N GLY A 72 9.84 -11.92 6.81
CA GLY A 72 10.39 -13.27 6.55
C GLY A 72 9.89 -13.91 5.25
N LEU A 73 9.02 -13.20 4.52
CA LEU A 73 8.39 -13.64 3.28
C LEU A 73 9.38 -13.91 2.13
N PHE A 74 10.64 -13.47 2.26
CA PHE A 74 11.66 -13.51 1.22
C PHE A 74 12.52 -14.78 1.28
N TYR A 75 12.41 -15.57 2.35
CA TYR A 75 13.27 -16.72 2.62
C TYR A 75 12.58 -18.09 2.46
N THR A 76 11.31 -18.11 2.02
CA THR A 76 10.51 -19.32 1.76
C THR A 76 10.24 -19.49 0.27
#